data_AF-K2AJE0-F1
#
_entry.id   AF-K2AJE0-F1
#
_cell.length_a   1.000
_cell.length_b   1.000
_cell.length_c   1.000
_cell.angle_alpha   90.00
_cell.angle_beta   90.00
_cell.angle_gamma   90.00
#
_symmetry.space_group_name_H-M   'P 1'
#
loop_
_entity.id
_entity.type
_entity.pdbx_description
1 polymer ?
#
loop_
_entity_poly.entity_id
_entity_poly.type
_entity_poly.pdbx_seq_one_letter_code
_entity_poly.pdbx_strand_id
1 'polypeptide(L)'
;MTAEVGAAAQVLARISRHDLAAQEMLAFTWATPEGVRSGDVFAPRPYKHYDLQDAKIDLQATDKAGVFEITLSAQALALFVALEADQPGRFSNNAFALFPGYPATLRFTPTTPGVAPHFTIRDLHSATYGAA
;
A
#
# COMPACT_ATOMS: atom_id res chain seq x y z
N MET A 1 -19.54 4.84 8.60
CA MET A 1 -20.34 3.60 8.53
C MET A 1 -19.61 2.52 9.31
N THR A 2 -20.29 1.78 10.18
CA THR A 2 -19.72 0.66 10.93
C THR A 2 -20.47 -0.62 10.54
N ALA A 3 -19.78 -1.76 10.55
CA ALA A 3 -20.38 -3.06 10.32
C ALA A 3 -19.66 -4.14 11.14
N GLU A 4 -20.37 -5.22 11.41
CA GLU A 4 -19.86 -6.36 12.18
C GLU A 4 -19.56 -7.52 11.23
N VAL A 5 -18.45 -8.23 11.48
CA VAL A 5 -18.10 -9.44 10.76
C VAL A 5 -19.07 -10.55 11.19
N GLY A 6 -19.98 -10.93 10.29
CA GLY A 6 -20.91 -12.04 10.49
C GLY A 6 -20.46 -13.35 9.83
N ALA A 7 -21.24 -14.41 10.01
CA ALA A 7 -21.00 -15.71 9.38
C ALA A 7 -21.28 -15.75 7.87
N ALA A 8 -21.90 -14.70 7.31
CA ALA A 8 -22.22 -14.56 5.89
C ALA A 8 -21.85 -13.17 5.38
N ALA A 9 -21.45 -13.08 4.11
CA ALA A 9 -21.17 -11.81 3.45
C ALA A 9 -22.45 -10.97 3.31
N GLN A 10 -22.33 -9.67 3.53
CA GLN A 10 -23.43 -8.71 3.38
C GLN A 10 -23.01 -7.51 2.54
N VAL A 11 -24.00 -6.87 1.91
CA VAL A 11 -23.76 -5.64 1.16
C VAL A 11 -23.64 -4.49 2.14
N LEU A 12 -22.43 -3.96 2.29
CA LEU A 12 -22.18 -2.77 3.10
C LEU A 12 -22.66 -1.51 2.36
N ALA A 13 -22.26 -1.34 1.10
CA ALA A 13 -22.62 -0.20 0.28
C ALA A 13 -22.81 -0.62 -1.17
N ARG A 14 -23.63 0.14 -1.90
CA ARG A 14 -23.72 0.09 -3.36
C ARG A 14 -23.32 1.46 -3.88
N ILE A 15 -22.30 1.49 -4.74
CA ILE A 15 -21.81 2.70 -5.40
C ILE A 15 -22.19 2.58 -6.87
N SER A 16 -22.79 3.62 -7.46
CA SER A 16 -23.09 3.60 -8.88
C SER A 16 -21.79 3.74 -9.66
N ARG A 17 -21.64 2.98 -10.75
CA ARG A 17 -20.48 3.16 -11.65
C ARG A 17 -20.45 4.54 -12.29
N HIS A 18 -21.59 5.23 -12.36
CA HIS A 18 -21.69 6.59 -12.87
C HIS A 18 -21.19 7.65 -11.88
N ASP A 19 -20.96 7.28 -10.62
CA ASP A 19 -20.40 8.18 -9.61
C ASP A 19 -18.87 8.30 -9.72
N LEU A 20 -18.23 7.47 -10.55
CA LEU A 20 -16.78 7.50 -10.80
C LEU A 20 -16.50 8.12 -12.18
N ALA A 21 -15.69 9.17 -12.20
CA ALA A 21 -15.20 9.76 -13.44
C ALA A 21 -14.23 8.81 -14.18
N ALA A 22 -13.91 9.14 -15.43
CA ALA A 22 -13.09 8.28 -16.28
C ALA A 22 -11.67 8.00 -15.75
N GLN A 23 -11.15 8.91 -14.92
CA GLN A 23 -9.81 8.86 -14.31
C GLN A 23 -9.85 8.54 -12.80
N GLU A 24 -10.99 8.08 -12.30
CA GLU A 24 -11.16 7.77 -10.88
C GLU A 24 -11.25 6.26 -10.62
N MET A 25 -10.76 5.88 -9.45
CA MET A 25 -10.90 4.55 -8.88
C MET A 25 -11.68 4.66 -7.57
N LEU A 26 -12.36 3.58 -7.19
CA LEU A 26 -12.98 3.50 -5.88
C LEU A 26 -11.95 2.94 -4.90
N ALA A 27 -11.40 3.79 -4.03
CA ALA A 27 -10.63 3.38 -2.88
C ALA A 27 -11.55 3.24 -1.65
N PHE A 28 -11.36 2.19 -0.86
CA PHE A 28 -12.08 2.02 0.39
C PHE A 28 -11.16 1.46 1.46
N THR A 29 -11.24 2.05 2.64
CA THR A 29 -10.45 1.66 3.81
C THR A 29 -11.39 1.27 4.95
N TRP A 30 -10.95 0.37 5.81
CA TRP A 30 -11.65 0.01 7.04
C TRP A 30 -10.67 -0.05 8.21
N ALA A 31 -11.23 0.10 9.40
CA ALA A 31 -10.53 -0.04 10.66
C ALA A 31 -11.35 -0.91 11.61
N THR A 32 -10.68 -1.71 12.44
CA THR A 32 -11.32 -2.46 13.53
C THR A 32 -11.21 -1.67 14.84
N PRO A 33 -12.05 -1.96 15.85
CA PRO A 33 -11.93 -1.34 17.18
C PRO A 33 -10.57 -1.55 17.84
N GLU A 34 -9.86 -2.62 17.50
CA GLU A 34 -8.52 -2.97 17.97
C GLU A 34 -7.41 -2.17 17.25
N GLY A 35 -7.78 -1.27 16.34
CA GLY A 35 -6.85 -0.38 15.64
C GLY A 35 -6.21 -0.96 14.38
N VAL A 36 -6.60 -2.17 13.95
CA VAL A 36 -6.15 -2.73 12.66
C VAL A 36 -6.78 -1.91 11.53
N ARG A 37 -5.96 -1.48 10.56
CA ARG A 37 -6.42 -0.74 9.38
C ARG A 37 -6.02 -1.46 8.11
N SER A 38 -6.91 -1.46 7.12
CA SER A 38 -6.61 -1.97 5.78
C SER A 38 -7.49 -1.26 4.75
N GLY A 39 -7.26 -1.56 3.48
CA GLY A 39 -8.03 -1.00 2.39
C GLY A 39 -7.83 -1.78 1.10
N ASP A 40 -8.64 -1.48 0.11
CA ASP A 40 -8.52 -2.03 -1.23
C ASP A 40 -9.01 -1.01 -2.27
N VAL A 41 -8.74 -1.28 -3.53
CA VAL A 41 -9.05 -0.42 -4.66
C VAL A 41 -9.81 -1.22 -5.71
N PHE A 42 -10.95 -0.69 -6.13
CA PHE A 42 -11.62 -1.13 -7.33
C PHE A 42 -11.33 -0.15 -8.48
N ALA A 43 -10.63 -0.64 -9.50
CA ALA A 43 -10.33 0.08 -10.74
C ALA A 43 -11.32 -0.35 -11.85
N PRO A 44 -12.25 0.50 -12.30
CA PRO A 44 -13.25 0.13 -13.32
C PRO A 44 -12.67 -0.15 -14.72
N ARG A 45 -11.49 0.40 -15.00
CA ARG A 45 -10.73 0.30 -16.26
C ARG A 45 -9.36 -0.34 -16.02
N PRO A 46 -8.70 -0.88 -17.06
CA PRO A 46 -7.31 -1.35 -16.95
C PRO A 46 -6.37 -0.24 -16.49
N TYR A 47 -5.39 -0.58 -15.65
CA TYR A 47 -4.49 0.39 -15.03
C TYR A 47 -3.73 1.32 -16.01
N LYS A 48 -3.42 0.84 -17.21
CA LYS A 48 -2.76 1.64 -18.27
C LYS A 48 -3.62 2.77 -18.87
N HIS A 49 -4.89 2.91 -18.47
CA HIS A 49 -5.79 3.97 -18.94
C HIS A 49 -5.85 5.18 -18.01
N TYR A 50 -5.30 5.07 -16.80
CA TYR A 50 -5.30 6.17 -15.84
C TYR A 50 -4.03 6.98 -15.99
N ASP A 51 -4.18 8.30 -15.85
CA ASP A 51 -3.08 9.21 -15.62
C ASP A 51 -2.68 9.12 -14.15
N LEU A 52 -1.77 8.18 -13.84
CA LEU A 52 -1.39 7.90 -12.46
C LEU A 52 -0.63 9.09 -11.90
N GLN A 53 -0.92 9.46 -10.67
CA GLN A 53 -0.17 10.49 -9.96
C GLN A 53 1.02 9.87 -9.24
N ASP A 54 2.13 10.60 -9.21
CA ASP A 54 3.24 10.27 -8.31
C ASP A 54 2.74 10.40 -6.86
N ALA A 55 2.75 9.28 -6.14
CA ALA A 55 2.25 9.20 -4.79
C ALA A 55 3.15 9.88 -3.75
N LYS A 56 4.37 10.30 -4.11
CA LYS A 56 5.35 10.92 -3.23
C LYS A 56 5.56 10.10 -1.95
N ILE A 57 5.91 8.82 -2.14
CA ILE A 57 6.06 7.86 -1.05
C ILE A 57 7.28 8.24 -0.20
N ASP A 58 7.05 8.45 1.09
CA ASP A 58 8.11 8.61 2.09
C ASP A 58 8.39 7.28 2.78
N LEU A 59 9.67 7.00 3.07
CA LEU A 59 10.12 5.78 3.74
C LEU A 59 10.96 6.14 4.96
N GLN A 60 10.56 5.58 6.10
CA GLN A 60 11.32 5.64 7.34
C GLN A 60 11.62 4.23 7.81
N ALA A 61 12.91 3.89 7.95
CA ALA A 61 13.35 2.59 8.44
C ALA A 61 14.14 2.76 9.74
N THR A 62 13.85 1.92 10.73
CA THR A 62 14.57 1.87 12.01
C THR A 62 15.06 0.46 12.27
N ASP A 63 16.35 0.31 12.58
CA ASP A 63 16.91 -0.95 13.05
C ASP A 63 16.43 -1.26 14.48
N LYS A 64 15.87 -2.46 14.67
CA LYS A 64 15.47 -3.06 15.93
C LYS A 64 16.22 -4.39 16.10
N ALA A 65 17.51 -4.30 16.42
CA ALA A 65 18.39 -5.45 16.67
C ALA A 65 18.51 -6.40 15.47
N GLY A 66 18.82 -5.86 14.29
CA GLY A 66 19.00 -6.59 13.04
C GLY A 66 17.70 -6.85 12.27
N VAL A 67 16.57 -6.36 12.78
CA VAL A 67 15.27 -6.41 12.12
C VAL A 67 14.80 -4.99 11.88
N PHE A 68 14.38 -4.68 10.66
CA PHE A 68 14.06 -3.31 10.26
C PHE A 68 12.56 -3.09 10.32
N GLU A 69 12.12 -2.18 11.17
CA GLU A 69 10.76 -1.65 11.15
C GLU A 69 10.70 -0.50 10.15
N ILE A 70 9.82 -0.61 9.16
CA ILE A 70 9.72 0.31 8.03
C ILE A 70 8.31 0.88 8.02
N THR A 71 8.19 2.20 7.99
CA THR A 71 6.92 2.91 7.80
C THR A 71 6.94 3.62 6.46
N LEU A 72 5.93 3.35 5.64
CA LEU A 72 5.68 4.06 4.38
C LEU A 72 4.47 4.97 4.54
N SER A 73 4.57 6.17 3.98
CA SER A 73 3.44 7.09 3.85
C SER A 73 3.38 7.67 2.44
N ALA A 74 2.20 8.10 2.00
CA ALA A 74 2.00 8.65 0.66
C ALA A 74 1.08 9.88 0.68
N GLN A 75 1.24 10.75 -0.31
CA GLN A 75 0.42 11.94 -0.53
C GLN A 75 -0.73 11.70 -1.51
N ALA A 76 -0.61 10.71 -2.40
CA ALA A 76 -1.68 10.21 -3.27
C ALA A 76 -1.77 8.67 -3.18
N LEU A 77 -2.76 8.06 -3.85
CA LEU A 77 -2.89 6.60 -3.90
C LEU A 77 -1.69 6.00 -4.63
N ALA A 78 -0.93 5.14 -3.93
CA ALA A 78 0.10 4.33 -4.56
C ALA A 78 -0.39 2.89 -4.74
N LEU A 79 -0.31 2.40 -5.97
CA LEU A 79 -0.80 1.07 -6.35
C LEU A 79 0.38 0.08 -6.43
N PHE A 80 0.16 -1.12 -5.89
CA PHE A 80 1.13 -2.21 -5.92
C PHE A 80 2.51 -1.80 -5.38
N VAL A 81 2.52 -1.04 -4.28
CA VAL A 81 3.74 -0.64 -3.60
C VAL A 81 4.53 -1.88 -3.23
N ALA A 82 5.76 -1.92 -3.70
CA ALA A 82 6.71 -2.96 -3.41
C ALA A 82 8.02 -2.39 -2.87
N LEU A 83 8.53 -3.00 -1.80
CA LEU A 83 9.88 -2.75 -1.32
C LEU A 83 10.81 -3.85 -1.79
N GLU A 84 11.94 -3.43 -2.32
CA GLU A 84 13.09 -4.26 -2.65
C GLU A 84 14.21 -3.95 -1.66
N ALA A 85 15.02 -4.95 -1.32
CA ALA A 85 16.25 -4.79 -0.57
C ALA A 85 17.42 -5.29 -1.42
N ASP A 86 18.58 -4.66 -1.26
CA ASP A 86 19.83 -5.07 -1.91
C ASP A 86 20.47 -6.34 -1.34
N GLN A 87 19.82 -6.96 -0.34
CA GLN A 87 20.26 -8.20 0.28
C GLN A 87 19.11 -9.18 0.56
N PRO A 88 19.37 -10.49 0.67
CA PRO A 88 18.34 -11.49 0.98
C PRO A 88 17.68 -11.27 2.34
N GLY A 89 16.36 -11.46 2.37
CA GLY A 89 15.57 -11.39 3.59
C GLY A 89 14.09 -11.57 3.31
N ARG A 90 13.26 -11.29 4.33
CA ARG A 90 11.82 -11.44 4.25
C ARG A 90 11.11 -10.16 4.70
N PHE A 91 10.24 -9.65 3.84
CA PHE A 91 9.26 -8.63 4.21
C PHE A 91 8.03 -9.29 4.85
N SER A 92 7.46 -8.64 5.87
CA SER A 92 6.20 -9.08 6.49
C SER A 92 5.00 -8.86 5.57
N ASN A 93 5.07 -7.84 4.71
CA ASN A 93 4.06 -7.51 3.72
C ASN A 93 4.73 -6.86 2.50
N ASN A 94 4.17 -7.08 1.31
CA ASN A 94 4.64 -6.47 0.07
C ASN A 94 3.51 -6.47 -0.96
N ALA A 95 3.66 -5.70 -2.05
CA ALA A 95 2.68 -5.63 -3.15
C ALA A 95 1.26 -5.24 -2.68
N PHE A 96 1.15 -4.10 -2.00
CA PHE A 96 -0.11 -3.59 -1.44
C PHE A 96 -0.43 -2.18 -1.96
N ALA A 97 -1.69 -1.74 -1.79
CA ALA A 97 -2.06 -0.34 -2.02
C ALA A 97 -1.73 0.50 -0.77
N LEU A 98 -1.10 1.66 -0.97
CA LEU A 98 -0.83 2.64 0.10
C LEU A 98 -1.71 3.87 -0.12
N PHE A 99 -2.49 4.22 0.91
CA PHE A 99 -3.50 5.27 0.83
C PHE A 99 -3.05 6.55 1.56
N PRO A 100 -3.38 7.74 1.06
CA PRO A 100 -3.10 9.00 1.76
C PRO A 100 -3.69 9.03 3.16
N GLY A 101 -2.88 9.38 4.16
CA GLY A 101 -3.30 9.41 5.57
C GLY A 101 -3.39 8.04 6.26
N TYR A 102 -3.09 6.94 5.55
CA TYR A 102 -3.05 5.58 6.11
C TYR A 102 -1.65 4.98 5.94
N PRO A 103 -0.68 5.36 6.79
CA PRO A 103 0.67 4.82 6.71
C PRO A 103 0.67 3.31 6.96
N ALA A 104 1.53 2.60 6.23
CA ALA A 104 1.74 1.17 6.38
C ALA A 104 3.05 0.91 7.11
N THR A 105 3.00 0.11 8.17
CA THR A 105 4.19 -0.38 8.88
C THR A 105 4.43 -1.84 8.53
N LEU A 106 5.64 -2.15 8.12
CA LEU A 106 6.07 -3.50 7.77
C LEU A 106 7.47 -3.76 8.32
N ARG A 107 7.86 -5.03 8.29
CA ARG A 107 9.12 -5.51 8.86
C ARG A 107 9.95 -6.17 7.78
N PHE A 108 11.23 -5.84 7.71
CA PHE A 108 12.21 -6.60 6.94
C PHE A 108 13.15 -7.36 7.88
N THR A 109 13.26 -8.67 7.66
CA THR A 109 14.17 -9.54 8.40
C THR A 109 15.24 -10.06 7.42
N PRO A 110 16.48 -9.53 7.48
CA PRO A 110 17.59 -10.04 6.67
C PRO A 110 17.85 -11.52 6.97
N THR A 111 18.30 -12.28 5.96
CA THR A 111 18.75 -13.67 6.17
C THR A 111 20.01 -13.74 7.02
N THR A 112 20.91 -12.75 6.86
CA THR A 112 22.13 -12.62 7.66
C THR A 112 22.10 -11.26 8.36
N PRO A 113 22.06 -11.22 9.71
CA PRO A 113 22.13 -9.97 10.46
C PRO A 113 23.46 -9.25 10.25
N GLY A 114 23.45 -7.91 10.32
CA GLY A 114 24.68 -7.11 10.24
C GLY A 114 24.47 -5.82 9.46
N VAL A 115 24.78 -5.85 8.17
CA VAL A 115 24.76 -4.66 7.30
C VAL A 115 23.32 -4.17 7.11
N ALA A 116 23.13 -2.86 7.28
CA ALA A 116 21.85 -2.22 7.02
C ALA A 116 21.52 -2.29 5.51
N PRO A 117 20.34 -2.79 5.12
CA PRO A 117 19.93 -2.87 3.73
C PRO A 117 19.69 -1.49 3.13
N HIS A 118 19.95 -1.36 1.83
CA HIS A 118 19.39 -0.28 1.02
C HIS A 118 18.02 -0.71 0.49
N PHE A 119 16.98 0.08 0.80
CA PHE A 119 15.63 -0.17 0.31
C PHE A 119 15.34 0.65 -0.93
N THR A 120 14.73 0.01 -1.93
CA THR A 120 14.18 0.67 -3.12
C THR A 120 12.67 0.53 -3.11
N ILE A 121 11.97 1.64 -3.37
CA ILE A 121 10.51 1.67 -3.48
C ILE A 121 10.14 1.51 -4.96
N ARG A 122 9.20 0.62 -5.22
CA ARG A 122 8.53 0.45 -6.51
C ARG A 122 7.03 0.64 -6.32
N ASP A 123 6.38 1.16 -7.34
CA ASP A 123 4.92 1.23 -7.42
C ASP A 123 4.50 1.21 -8.90
N LEU A 124 3.20 1.17 -9.15
CA LEU A 124 2.69 1.16 -10.51
C LEU A 124 3.03 2.45 -11.28
N HIS A 125 3.06 3.60 -10.61
CA HIS A 125 3.41 4.87 -11.25
C HIS A 125 4.85 4.83 -11.77
N SER A 126 5.82 4.51 -10.91
CA SER A 126 7.23 4.40 -11.30
C SER A 126 7.49 3.32 -12.36
N ALA A 127 6.70 2.23 -12.36
CA ALA A 127 6.76 1.22 -13.42
C ALA A 127 6.21 1.72 -14.77
N THR A 128 5.30 2.70 -14.76
CA THR A 128 4.64 3.24 -15.96
C THR A 128 5.38 4.45 -16.53
N TYR A 129 5.84 5.34 -15.66
CA TYR A 129 6.43 6.64 -16.03
C TYR A 129 7.95 6.70 -15.81
N GLY A 130 8.54 5.69 -15.16
CA GLY A 130 9.93 5.69 -14.73
C GLY A 130 10.09 6.16 -13.28
N ALA A 131 11.26 5.90 -12.70
CA ALA A 131 11.61 6.47 -11.39
C ALA A 131 11.75 8.00 -11.54
N ALA A 132 11.15 8.74 -10.60
CA ALA A 132 11.32 10.19 -10.49
C ALA A 132 12.74 10.57 -10.04
#